data_AF-A0AAJ4P5Z4-F1
#
_entry.id   AF-A0AAJ4P5Z4-F1
#
_cell.length_a   1.000
_cell.length_b   1.000
_cell.length_c   1.000
_cell.angle_alpha   90.00
_cell.angle_beta   90.00
_cell.angle_gamma   90.00
#
_symmetry.space_group_name_H-M   'P 1'
#
loop_
_entity.id
_entity.type
_entity.pdbx_description
1 polymer ?
#
loop_
_entity_poly.entity_id
_entity_poly.type
_entity_poly.pdbx_seq_one_letter_code
_entity_poly.pdbx_strand_id
1 'polypeptide(L)'
;MNNAQFKIECFRNGLYSPEQIIEFYKVVHTEETKYNSRDAQLWINGKSSREYQIDPKAIQIVDMLNAIRSEVIAKEKERIELGNPRYKYLFKGEQALWSEHQEFINLPVNFYNSIMVELGKKDLIYFEFSKKDIES
;
A
#
# COMPACT_ATOMS: atom_id res chain seq x y z
N MET A 1 13.94 -9.43 8.77
CA MET A 1 12.53 -9.22 9.19
C MET A 1 11.94 -10.57 9.59
N ASN A 2 11.34 -10.69 10.77
CA ASN A 2 10.62 -11.91 11.19
C ASN A 2 9.13 -11.84 10.79
N ASN A 3 8.36 -12.92 10.94
CA ASN A 3 6.95 -13.00 10.54
C ASN A 3 6.06 -11.93 11.21
N ALA A 4 6.30 -11.65 12.49
CA ALA A 4 5.55 -10.63 13.21
C ALA A 4 5.81 -9.22 12.64
N GLN A 5 7.08 -8.87 12.43
CA GLN A 5 7.47 -7.61 11.79
C GLN A 5 6.90 -7.51 10.38
N PHE A 6 7.03 -8.57 9.58
CA PHE A 6 6.50 -8.61 8.22
C PHE A 6 4.99 -8.35 8.18
N LYS A 7 4.22 -9.00 9.06
CA LYS A 7 2.78 -8.76 9.19
C LYS A 7 2.47 -7.29 9.50
N ILE A 8 3.16 -6.72 10.49
CA ILE A 8 2.94 -5.33 10.92
C ILE A 8 3.23 -4.38 9.76
N GLU A 9 4.33 -4.57 9.05
CA GLU A 9 4.72 -3.72 7.94
C GLU A 9 3.78 -3.89 6.73
N CYS A 10 3.31 -5.11 6.42
CA CYS A 10 2.26 -5.31 5.40
C CYS A 10 1.00 -4.50 5.74
N PHE A 11 0.52 -4.60 6.99
CA PHE A 11 -0.70 -3.91 7.42
C PHE A 11 -0.52 -2.39 7.43
N ARG A 12 0.64 -1.91 7.89
CA ARG A 12 0.99 -0.49 7.83
C ARG A 12 0.94 0.05 6.40
N ASN A 13 1.31 -0.77 5.42
CA ASN A 13 1.30 -0.42 3.99
C ASN A 13 0.00 -0.78 3.27
N GLY A 14 -1.09 -1.11 3.99
CA GLY A 14 -2.39 -1.35 3.38
C GLY A 14 -2.58 -2.73 2.75
N LEU A 15 -1.67 -3.68 3.00
CA LEU A 15 -1.76 -5.08 2.57
C LEU A 15 -2.36 -5.93 3.70
N TYR A 16 -3.68 -5.90 3.84
CA TYR A 16 -4.39 -6.47 5.00
C TYR A 16 -4.73 -7.96 4.86
N SER A 17 -4.54 -8.54 3.67
CA SER A 17 -4.86 -9.94 3.38
C SER A 17 -3.72 -10.63 2.62
N PRO A 18 -3.60 -11.96 2.74
CA PRO A 18 -2.66 -12.75 1.92
C PRO A 18 -2.85 -12.52 0.42
N GLU A 19 -4.09 -12.36 -0.04
CA GLU A 19 -4.44 -12.10 -1.43
C GLU A 19 -3.82 -10.79 -1.90
N GLN A 20 -3.98 -9.70 -1.15
CA GLN A 20 -3.40 -8.39 -1.47
C GLN A 20 -1.87 -8.42 -1.51
N ILE A 21 -1.23 -9.18 -0.61
CA ILE A 21 0.24 -9.34 -0.63
C ILE A 21 0.69 -9.98 -1.94
N ILE A 22 -0.02 -11.02 -2.40
CA ILE A 22 0.33 -11.75 -3.62
C ILE A 22 -0.04 -10.96 -4.88
N GLU A 23 -1.16 -10.25 -4.89
CA GLU A 23 -1.53 -9.36 -5.98
C GLU A 23 -0.44 -8.30 -6.18
N PHE A 24 -0.02 -7.63 -5.10
CA PHE A 24 1.06 -6.66 -5.19
C PHE A 24 2.42 -7.28 -5.53
N TYR A 25 2.71 -8.49 -5.01
CA TYR A 25 3.91 -9.23 -5.40
C TYR A 25 3.98 -9.42 -6.91
N LYS A 26 2.88 -9.81 -7.55
CA LYS A 26 2.80 -10.03 -9.00
C LYS A 26 2.93 -8.75 -9.83
N VAL A 27 2.52 -7.60 -9.27
CA VAL A 27 2.74 -6.29 -9.89
C VAL A 27 4.24 -5.96 -9.94
N VAL A 28 4.98 -6.26 -8.87
CA VAL A 28 6.42 -5.96 -8.78
C VAL A 28 7.29 -7.03 -9.47
N HIS A 29 6.88 -8.29 -9.39
CA HIS A 29 7.60 -9.44 -9.94
C HIS A 29 6.73 -10.18 -10.97
N THR A 30 6.50 -9.52 -12.10
CA THR A 30 5.61 -9.99 -13.19
C THR A 30 5.96 -11.37 -13.74
N GLU A 31 7.24 -11.78 -13.67
CA GLU A 31 7.71 -13.07 -14.18
C GLU A 31 7.63 -14.21 -13.15
N GLU A 32 7.41 -13.91 -11.87
CA GLU A 32 7.39 -14.92 -10.80
C GLU A 32 5.99 -15.21 -10.29
N THR A 33 5.41 -16.31 -10.79
CA THR A 33 4.07 -16.78 -10.40
C THR A 33 4.11 -17.91 -9.36
N LYS A 34 5.30 -18.23 -8.82
CA LYS A 34 5.50 -19.37 -7.91
C LYS A 34 4.73 -19.26 -6.58
N TYR A 35 4.39 -18.05 -6.14
CA TYR A 35 3.74 -17.82 -4.85
C TYR A 35 2.24 -17.57 -4.97
N ASN A 36 1.51 -18.06 -3.97
CA ASN A 36 0.06 -17.91 -3.84
C ASN A 36 -0.33 -17.46 -2.42
N SER A 37 -1.64 -17.24 -2.20
CA SER A 37 -2.14 -16.70 -0.93
C SER A 37 -1.83 -17.60 0.28
N ARG A 38 -1.63 -18.91 0.10
CA ARG A 38 -1.20 -19.80 1.17
C ARG A 38 0.23 -19.50 1.63
N ASP A 39 1.13 -19.16 0.71
CA ASP A 39 2.51 -18.78 1.06
C ASP A 39 2.51 -17.47 1.85
N ALA A 40 1.79 -16.47 1.37
CA ALA A 40 1.60 -15.21 2.09
C ALA A 40 0.92 -15.42 3.45
N GLN A 41 -0.02 -16.35 3.55
CA GLN A 41 -0.68 -16.69 4.80
C GLN A 41 0.32 -17.22 5.84
N LEU A 42 1.29 -18.05 5.41
CA LEU A 42 2.36 -18.56 6.26
C LEU A 42 3.34 -17.44 6.65
N TRP A 43 3.68 -16.53 5.73
CA TRP A 43 4.53 -15.37 6.02
C TRP A 43 3.94 -14.49 7.12
N ILE A 44 2.65 -14.16 7.06
CA ILE A 44 2.03 -13.24 8.03
C ILE A 44 1.63 -13.89 9.35
N ASN A 45 1.21 -15.17 9.37
CA ASN A 45 0.67 -15.78 10.60
C ASN A 45 1.70 -16.63 11.35
N GLY A 46 2.80 -17.06 10.73
CA GLY A 46 3.86 -17.83 11.38
C GLY A 46 3.42 -19.16 11.99
N LYS A 47 2.14 -19.57 11.85
CA LYS A 47 1.58 -20.79 12.44
C LYS A 47 1.91 -22.00 11.57
N SER A 48 3.14 -22.47 11.70
CA SER A 48 3.53 -23.84 11.36
C SER A 48 4.36 -24.40 12.52
N SER A 49 4.49 -25.72 12.63
CA SER A 49 5.32 -26.38 13.65
C SER A 49 6.83 -26.07 13.53
N ARG A 50 7.22 -25.26 12.54
CA ARG A 50 8.57 -24.74 12.30
C ARG A 50 8.46 -23.23 11.98
N GLU A 51 9.51 -22.47 12.29
CA GLU A 51 9.62 -21.10 11.77
C GLU A 51 9.60 -21.15 10.25
N TYR A 52 8.55 -20.57 9.66
CA TYR A 52 8.43 -20.50 8.21
C TYR A 52 9.18 -19.27 7.73
N GLN A 53 10.29 -19.50 7.03
CA GLN A 53 11.13 -18.44 6.51
C GLN A 53 10.37 -17.66 5.44
N ILE A 54 10.32 -16.34 5.61
CA ILE A 54 9.74 -15.43 4.62
C ILE A 54 10.70 -15.34 3.44
N ASP A 55 10.16 -15.37 2.23
CA ASP A 55 10.97 -15.22 1.03
C ASP A 55 11.64 -13.82 1.00
N PRO A 56 12.95 -13.71 0.70
CA PRO A 56 13.64 -12.43 0.63
C PRO A 56 13.01 -11.41 -0.32
N LYS A 57 12.39 -11.83 -1.43
CA LYS A 57 11.69 -10.95 -2.36
C LYS A 57 10.40 -10.39 -1.78
N ALA A 58 9.67 -11.20 -1.03
CA ALA A 58 8.50 -10.72 -0.28
C ALA A 58 8.92 -9.62 0.72
N ILE A 59 10.06 -9.80 1.41
CA ILE A 59 10.63 -8.78 2.30
C ILE A 59 10.99 -7.50 1.51
N GLN A 60 11.67 -7.64 0.36
CA GLN A 60 12.05 -6.50 -0.49
C GLN A 60 10.85 -5.66 -0.92
N ILE A 61 9.71 -6.28 -1.24
CA ILE A 61 8.48 -5.57 -1.61
C ILE A 61 7.98 -4.70 -0.45
N VAL A 62 8.02 -5.22 0.77
CA VAL A 62 7.58 -4.48 1.96
C VAL A 62 8.57 -3.34 2.28
N ASP A 63 9.87 -3.60 2.18
CA ASP A 63 10.90 -2.58 2.39
C ASP A 63 10.80 -1.45 1.35
N MET A 64 10.49 -1.79 0.10
CA MET A 64 10.21 -0.82 -0.96
C MET A 64 9.00 0.06 -0.62
N LEU A 65 7.89 -0.53 -0.18
CA LEU A 65 6.70 0.23 0.25
C LEU A 65 7.02 1.15 1.43
N ASN A 66 7.81 0.67 2.39
CA ASN A 66 8.25 1.47 3.53
C ASN A 66 9.10 2.68 3.13
N ALA A 67 10.00 2.52 2.17
CA ALA A 67 10.79 3.61 1.63
C ALA A 67 9.89 4.66 0.94
N ILE A 68 9.01 4.21 0.03
CA ILE A 68 8.06 5.10 -0.67
C ILE A 68 7.18 5.84 0.34
N ARG A 69 6.61 5.13 1.32
CA ARG A 69 5.76 5.70 2.37
C ARG A 69 6.47 6.82 3.12
N SER A 70 7.70 6.55 3.56
CA SER A 70 8.49 7.49 4.36
C SER A 70 8.76 8.78 3.57
N GLU A 71 9.11 8.65 2.29
CA GLU A 71 9.35 9.79 1.40
C GLU A 71 8.07 10.61 1.18
N VAL A 72 6.95 9.95 0.89
CA VAL A 72 5.64 10.59 0.66
C VAL A 72 5.20 11.37 1.91
N ILE A 73 5.30 10.75 3.09
CA ILE A 73 4.91 11.38 4.36
C ILE A 73 5.81 12.58 4.67
N ALA A 74 7.12 12.45 4.50
CA ALA A 74 8.05 13.55 4.76
C ALA A 74 7.74 14.77 3.89
N LYS A 75 7.57 14.55 2.58
CA LYS A 75 7.23 15.62 1.62
C LYS A 75 5.88 16.26 1.91
N GLU A 76 4.86 15.49 2.27
CA GLU A 76 3.54 16.05 2.57
C GLU A 76 3.51 16.80 3.91
N LYS A 77 4.28 16.37 4.92
CA LYS A 77 4.42 17.12 6.17
C LYS A 77 5.03 18.51 5.93
N GLU A 78 6.10 18.60 5.15
CA GLU A 78 6.71 19.87 4.76
C GLU A 78 5.68 20.77 4.04
N ARG A 79 4.90 20.21 3.11
CA ARG A 79 3.84 20.94 2.41
C ARG A 79 2.73 21.45 3.34
N ILE A 80 2.35 20.67 4.34
CA ILE A 80 1.35 21.06 5.35
C ILE A 80 1.87 22.24 6.16
N GLU A 81 3.14 22.22 6.58
CA GLU A 81 3.77 23.32 7.33
C GLU A 81 3.83 24.61 6.50
N LEU A 82 4.06 24.48 5.19
CA LEU A 82 4.03 25.60 4.24
C LEU A 82 2.61 26.03 3.84
N GLY A 83 1.55 25.41 4.40
CA GLY A 83 0.16 25.76 4.13
C GLY A 83 -0.36 25.33 2.75
N ASN A 84 0.35 24.44 2.04
CA ASN A 84 -0.04 23.95 0.72
C ASN A 84 -0.12 22.41 0.64
N PRO A 85 -1.03 21.78 1.41
CA PRO A 85 -1.19 20.33 1.41
C PRO A 85 -1.59 19.81 0.03
N ARG A 86 -0.92 18.75 -0.45
CA ARG A 86 -1.22 18.16 -1.76
C ARG A 86 -2.34 17.14 -1.67
N TYR A 87 -2.29 16.26 -0.68
CA TYR A 87 -3.23 15.14 -0.58
C TYR A 87 -4.44 15.52 0.27
N LYS A 88 -5.64 15.33 -0.29
CA LYS A 88 -6.91 15.82 0.29
C LYS A 88 -8.04 14.80 0.29
N TYR A 89 -7.95 13.75 -0.52
CA TYR A 89 -9.05 12.82 -0.75
C TYR A 89 -8.72 11.42 -0.25
N LEU A 90 -9.77 10.62 0.00
CA LEU A 90 -9.66 9.16 0.03
C LEU A 90 -10.22 8.59 -1.27
N PHE A 91 -9.62 7.51 -1.75
CA PHE A 91 -10.04 6.86 -2.99
C PHE A 91 -10.66 5.50 -2.71
N LYS A 92 -11.73 5.15 -3.45
CA LYS A 92 -12.37 3.83 -3.39
C LYS A 92 -11.67 2.78 -4.25
N GLY A 93 -10.85 3.20 -5.23
CA GLY A 93 -10.17 2.30 -6.15
C GLY A 93 -8.90 2.91 -6.72
N GLU A 94 -8.04 2.03 -7.23
CA GLU A 94 -6.71 2.34 -7.73
C GLU A 94 -6.73 3.25 -8.96
N GLN A 95 -7.62 3.00 -9.92
CA GLN A 95 -7.70 3.80 -11.15
C GLN A 95 -7.91 5.29 -10.86
N ALA A 96 -8.77 5.62 -9.89
CA ALA A 96 -9.04 6.99 -9.50
C ALA A 96 -7.87 7.65 -8.76
N LEU A 97 -7.18 6.87 -7.93
CA LEU A 97 -5.94 7.33 -7.30
C LEU A 97 -4.87 7.63 -8.36
N TRP A 98 -4.68 6.72 -9.31
CA TRP A 98 -3.64 6.83 -10.32
C TRP A 98 -3.88 7.96 -11.31
N SER A 99 -5.14 8.30 -11.60
CA SER A 99 -5.47 9.44 -12.45
C SER A 99 -5.15 10.78 -11.78
N GLU A 100 -5.37 10.90 -10.47
CA GLU A 100 -5.16 12.15 -9.72
C GLU A 100 -3.71 12.30 -9.22
N HIS A 101 -3.06 11.17 -8.90
CA HIS A 101 -1.73 11.14 -8.30
C HIS A 101 -0.86 10.07 -8.97
N GLN A 102 -0.23 10.45 -10.07
CA GLN A 102 0.60 9.56 -10.90
C GLN A 102 1.78 8.93 -10.13
N GLU A 103 2.27 9.57 -9.08
CA GLU A 103 3.30 8.99 -8.21
C GLU A 103 2.87 7.70 -7.49
N PHE A 104 1.57 7.38 -7.45
CA PHE A 104 1.05 6.13 -6.88
C PHE A 104 0.64 5.11 -7.94
N ILE A 105 0.98 5.28 -9.22
CA ILE A 105 0.72 4.27 -10.26
C ILE A 105 1.26 2.91 -9.80
N ASN A 106 0.44 1.87 -9.99
CA ASN A 106 0.69 0.49 -9.56
C ASN A 106 0.77 0.26 -8.04
N LEU A 107 0.57 1.29 -7.20
CA LEU A 107 0.48 1.14 -5.76
C LEU A 107 -0.96 0.87 -5.31
N PRO A 108 -1.17 0.01 -4.29
CA PRO A 108 -2.50 -0.30 -3.79
C PRO A 108 -3.23 0.94 -3.26
N VAL A 109 -4.54 1.04 -3.50
CA VAL A 109 -5.33 2.17 -2.98
C VAL A 109 -5.26 2.27 -1.45
N ASN A 110 -5.19 1.12 -0.77
CA ASN A 110 -5.08 1.05 0.68
C ASN A 110 -3.72 1.54 1.20
N PHE A 111 -2.65 1.44 0.39
CA PHE A 111 -1.35 2.03 0.74
C PHE A 111 -1.50 3.55 0.89
N TYR A 112 -2.06 4.21 -0.11
CA TYR A 112 -2.33 5.65 -0.06
C TYR A 112 -3.29 6.02 1.07
N ASN A 113 -4.44 5.34 1.17
CA ASN A 113 -5.45 5.66 2.20
C ASN A 113 -4.87 5.52 3.62
N SER A 114 -3.97 4.54 3.85
CA SER A 114 -3.28 4.40 5.14
C SER A 114 -2.29 5.52 5.44
N ILE A 115 -1.68 6.15 4.41
CA ILE A 115 -0.84 7.35 4.58
C ILE A 115 -1.70 8.53 5.01
N MET A 116 -2.88 8.70 4.39
CA MET A 116 -3.81 9.78 4.72
C MET A 116 -4.25 9.73 6.19
N VAL A 117 -4.47 8.51 6.70
CA VAL A 117 -4.76 8.28 8.12
C VAL A 117 -3.55 8.62 8.99
N GLU A 118 -2.34 8.20 8.64
CA GLU A 118 -1.11 8.51 9.41
C GLU A 118 -0.80 10.01 9.46
N LEU A 119 -1.14 10.76 8.41
CA LEU A 119 -1.00 12.22 8.38
C LEU A 119 -2.05 12.95 9.25
N GLY A 120 -2.99 12.22 9.88
CA GLY A 120 -3.95 12.79 10.82
C GLY A 120 -4.95 13.77 10.20
N LYS A 121 -5.21 13.65 8.88
CA LYS A 121 -6.19 14.49 8.18
C LYS A 121 -7.58 14.18 8.74
N LYS A 122 -8.22 15.15 9.40
CA LYS A 122 -9.51 14.98 10.08
C LYS A 122 -10.72 15.18 9.15
N ASP A 123 -10.53 15.90 8.05
CA ASP A 123 -11.59 16.26 7.08
C ASP A 123 -11.38 15.52 5.75
N LEU A 124 -11.27 14.19 5.81
CA LEU A 124 -11.09 13.37 4.61
C LEU A 124 -12.41 13.27 3.84
N ILE A 125 -12.45 13.87 2.64
CA ILE A 125 -13.57 13.75 1.70
C ILE A 125 -13.32 12.53 0.81
N TYR A 126 -14.30 11.64 0.68
CA TYR A 126 -14.22 10.55 -0.28
C TYR A 126 -14.37 11.09 -1.70
N PHE A 127 -13.42 10.74 -2.56
CA PHE A 127 -13.53 11.01 -3.98
C PHE A 127 -14.56 10.04 -4.59
N GLU A 128 -15.65 10.59 -5.14
CA GLU A 128 -16.59 9.83 -5.95
C GLU A 128 -16.40 10.21 -7.42
N PHE A 129 -16.05 9.22 -8.26
CA PHE A 129 -16.13 9.35 -9.70
C PHE A 129 -17.59 9.61 -10.07
N SER A 130 -17.91 10.83 -10.53
CA SER A 130 -19.21 11.08 -11.12
C SER A 130 -19.18 10.53 -12.54
N LYS A 131 -20.18 9.73 -12.93
CA LYS A 131 -20.30 9.21 -14.30
C LYS A 131 -20.36 10.31 -15.38
N LYS A 132 -20.51 11.59 -15.00
CA LYS A 132 -20.56 12.71 -15.94
C LYS A 132 -19.21 13.08 -16.56
N ASP A 133 -18.10 12.65 -15.93
CA ASP A 133 -16.75 13.01 -16.38
C ASP A 133 -16.21 12.08 -17.47
N ILE A 134 -17.02 11.11 -17.94
CA ILE A 134 -16.68 10.16 -19.02
C ILE A 134 -17.24 10.63 -20.38
N GLU A 135 -18.13 11.63 -20.39
CA GLU A 135 -18.81 12.11 -21.61
C GLU A 135 -18.45 13.56 -22.01
N SER A 136 -17.36 14.13 -21.47
CA SER A 136 -16.87 15.47 -21.84
C SER A 136 -15.56 15.44 -22.61
#